data_AF-A0A2I1E340-F1
#
_entry.id   AF-A0A2I1E340-F1
#
_cell.length_a   1.000
_cell.length_b   1.000
_cell.length_c   1.000
_cell.angle_alpha   90.00
_cell.angle_beta   90.00
_cell.angle_gamma   90.00
#
_symmetry.space_group_name_H-M   'P 1'
#
loop_
_entity.id
_entity.type
_entity.pdbx_description
1 polymer ?
#
loop_
_entity_poly.entity_id
_entity_poly.type
_entity_poly.pdbx_seq_one_letter_code
_entity_poly.pdbx_strand_id
1 'polypeptide(L)'
;MKIILLLLLLLLNILTDVAQGIVILPTKIRLSNSTLYWALNGSGVILSSNGTDWAIYNNVISPYGDETAVQYRGPGNQLAIANKGRPGEKWDVGSIMEPQIFYNITICSRLVPSECATASEIKEGGEVIAYYRQTGDLKQQLWTLE
;
A
#
# COMPACT_ATOMS: atom_id res chain seq x y z
N MET A 1 -0.06 23.82 -45.42
CA MET A 1 0.34 24.20 -44.05
C MET A 1 -0.70 23.91 -42.98
N LYS A 2 -1.99 24.26 -43.13
CA LYS A 2 -3.03 24.01 -42.12
C LYS A 2 -3.29 22.53 -41.77
N ILE A 3 -3.25 21.63 -42.76
CA ILE A 3 -3.53 20.19 -42.57
C ILE A 3 -2.41 19.48 -41.77
N ILE A 4 -1.16 19.86 -42.01
CA ILE A 4 0.01 19.33 -41.29
C ILE A 4 -0.03 19.73 -39.81
N LEU A 5 -0.44 20.97 -39.52
CA LEU A 5 -0.59 21.45 -38.15
C LEU A 5 -1.72 20.72 -37.39
N LEU A 6 -2.84 20.44 -38.06
CA LEU A 6 -3.96 19.67 -37.51
C LEU A 6 -3.56 18.21 -37.21
N LEU A 7 -2.80 17.57 -38.10
CA LEU A 7 -2.26 16.22 -37.89
C LEU A 7 -1.28 16.18 -36.71
N LEU A 8 -0.40 17.18 -36.57
CA LEU A 8 0.53 17.30 -35.44
C LEU A 8 -0.18 17.49 -34.10
N LEU A 9 -1.26 18.28 -34.06
CA LEU A 9 -2.07 18.48 -32.85
C LEU A 9 -2.84 17.20 -32.46
N LEU A 10 -3.36 16.46 -33.45
CA LEU A 10 -3.97 15.14 -33.23
C LEU A 10 -2.94 14.14 -32.69
N LEU A 11 -1.75 14.07 -33.29
CA LEU A 11 -0.66 13.22 -32.80
C LEU A 11 -0.21 13.57 -31.38
N LEU A 12 -0.13 14.87 -31.03
CA LEU A 12 0.21 15.30 -29.66
C LEU A 12 -0.81 14.80 -28.63
N ASN A 13 -2.11 14.88 -28.94
CA ASN A 13 -3.17 14.44 -28.03
C ASN A 13 -3.18 12.91 -27.84
N ILE A 14 -2.85 12.14 -28.89
CA ILE A 14 -2.77 10.67 -28.78
C ILE A 14 -1.50 10.26 -28.00
N LEU A 15 -0.41 11.00 -28.14
CA LEU A 15 0.83 10.77 -27.38
C LEU A 15 0.67 11.10 -25.89
N THR A 16 -0.17 12.09 -25.52
CA THR A 16 -0.42 12.41 -24.11
C THR A 16 -1.25 11.35 -23.38
N ASP A 17 -2.16 10.65 -24.07
CA ASP A 17 -2.93 9.55 -23.46
C ASP A 17 -2.09 8.29 -23.23
N VAL A 18 -1.03 8.07 -24.01
CA VAL A 18 -0.10 6.93 -23.83
C VAL A 18 1.04 7.24 -22.86
N ALA A 19 1.35 8.52 -22.61
CA ALA A 19 2.47 8.95 -21.75
C ALA A 19 2.22 8.81 -20.24
N GLN A 20 1.01 8.45 -19.80
CA GLN A 20 0.67 8.27 -18.38
C GLN A 20 0.43 6.82 -17.98
N GLY A 21 0.92 5.84 -18.74
CA GLY A 21 0.84 4.42 -18.37
C GLY A 21 1.61 4.13 -17.08
N ILE A 22 1.03 4.45 -15.92
CA ILE A 22 1.58 4.14 -14.60
C ILE A 22 1.45 2.64 -14.44
N VAL A 23 2.59 1.96 -14.64
CA VAL A 23 2.70 0.52 -14.37
C VAL A 23 2.79 0.36 -12.86
N ILE A 24 1.70 -0.12 -12.24
CA ILE A 24 1.71 -0.53 -10.84
C ILE A 24 2.14 -1.99 -10.80
N LEU A 25 3.29 -2.26 -10.20
CA LEU A 25 3.81 -3.61 -10.01
C LEU A 25 3.24 -4.20 -8.72
N PRO A 26 2.96 -5.53 -8.69
CA PRO A 26 2.60 -6.21 -7.45
C PRO A 26 3.79 -6.23 -6.48
N THR A 27 3.52 -6.00 -5.20
CA THR A 27 4.50 -6.05 -4.10
C THR A 27 3.97 -6.88 -2.94
N LYS A 28 4.83 -7.65 -2.29
CA LYS A 28 4.57 -8.27 -1.01
C LYS A 28 5.00 -7.34 0.12
N ILE A 29 4.21 -7.28 1.19
CA ILE A 29 4.55 -6.53 2.41
C ILE A 29 4.92 -7.55 3.49
N ARG A 30 6.21 -7.77 3.70
CA ARG A 30 6.75 -8.72 4.68
C ARG A 30 7.05 -8.02 5.99
N LEU A 31 6.85 -8.68 7.12
CA LEU A 31 7.41 -8.20 8.39
C LEU A 31 8.93 -8.44 8.37
N SER A 32 9.76 -7.39 8.50
CA SER A 32 11.18 -7.40 8.10
C SER A 32 12.03 -8.57 8.63
N ASN A 33 11.77 -9.03 9.85
CA ASN A 33 12.53 -10.10 10.52
C ASN A 33 11.70 -11.40 10.65
N SER A 34 10.81 -11.64 9.69
CA SER A 34 9.90 -12.79 9.69
C SER A 34 9.75 -13.36 8.28
N THR A 35 9.16 -14.54 8.19
CA THR A 35 8.66 -15.15 6.94
C THR A 35 7.17 -14.87 6.72
N LEU A 36 6.59 -13.99 7.55
CA LEU A 36 5.17 -13.63 7.51
C LEU A 36 4.95 -12.33 6.75
N TYR A 37 3.90 -12.33 5.95
CA TYR A 37 3.51 -11.27 5.03
C TYR A 37 2.10 -10.78 5.35
N TRP A 38 1.76 -9.57 4.92
CA TRP A 38 0.37 -9.14 4.88
C TRP A 38 -0.44 -10.02 3.94
N ALA A 39 -1.55 -10.54 4.46
CA ALA A 39 -2.52 -11.33 3.73
C ALA A 39 -3.95 -10.91 4.10
N LEU A 40 -4.91 -11.38 3.31
CA LEU A 40 -6.33 -11.12 3.53
C LEU A 40 -6.99 -12.28 4.27
N ASN A 41 -7.83 -11.94 5.26
CA ASN A 41 -8.81 -12.85 5.85
C ASN A 41 -10.18 -12.14 5.88
N GLY A 42 -11.03 -12.45 4.90
CA GLY A 42 -12.24 -11.66 4.65
C GLY A 42 -11.88 -10.20 4.36
N SER A 43 -12.45 -9.27 5.12
CA SER A 43 -12.10 -7.85 5.03
C SER A 43 -10.92 -7.44 5.90
N GLY A 44 -10.34 -8.34 6.71
CA GLY A 44 -9.25 -8.03 7.63
C GLY A 44 -7.87 -8.25 7.01
N VAL A 45 -6.88 -7.48 7.46
CA VAL A 45 -5.46 -7.73 7.15
C VAL A 45 -4.82 -8.54 8.27
N ILE A 46 -4.17 -9.64 7.91
CA ILE A 46 -3.49 -10.56 8.82
C ILE A 46 -2.05 -10.85 8.36
N LEU A 47 -1.29 -11.53 9.21
CA LEU A 47 -0.02 -12.14 8.89
C LEU A 47 -0.23 -13.57 8.36
N SER A 48 0.44 -13.89 7.25
CA SER A 48 0.48 -15.26 6.73
C SER A 48 1.81 -15.57 6.04
N SER A 49 2.22 -16.84 6.07
CA SER A 49 3.31 -17.34 5.22
C SER A 49 2.99 -17.24 3.73
N ASN A 50 1.70 -17.16 3.36
CA ASN A 50 1.25 -16.97 1.98
C ASN A 50 0.72 -15.54 1.78
N GLY A 51 1.63 -14.59 1.54
CA GLY A 51 1.30 -13.17 1.41
C GLY A 51 0.38 -12.86 0.24
N THR A 52 -0.42 -11.80 0.39
CA THR A 52 -1.19 -11.20 -0.72
C THR A 52 -0.30 -10.27 -1.54
N ASP A 53 -0.53 -10.19 -2.85
CA ASP A 53 0.10 -9.16 -3.70
C ASP A 53 -0.65 -7.83 -3.55
N TRP A 54 0.11 -6.76 -3.33
CA TRP A 54 -0.41 -5.43 -3.09
C TRP A 54 0.03 -4.47 -4.20
N ALA A 55 -0.89 -3.61 -4.60
CA ALA A 55 -0.65 -2.43 -5.40
C ALA A 55 -0.45 -1.24 -4.46
N ILE A 56 0.74 -0.61 -4.52
CA ILE A 56 1.04 0.62 -3.77
C ILE A 56 1.14 1.78 -4.75
N TYR A 57 0.20 2.71 -4.68
CA TYR A 57 0.20 3.88 -5.55
C TYR A 57 -0.45 5.08 -4.87
N ASN A 58 0.16 6.25 -5.00
CA ASN A 58 -0.33 7.50 -4.41
C ASN A 58 -0.74 7.35 -2.93
N ASN A 59 0.13 6.70 -2.16
CA ASN A 59 -0.07 6.44 -0.72
C ASN A 59 -1.29 5.58 -0.40
N VAL A 60 -1.81 4.82 -1.38
CA VAL A 60 -2.87 3.84 -1.19
C VAL A 60 -2.28 2.45 -1.34
N ILE A 61 -2.62 1.57 -0.41
CA ILE A 61 -2.28 0.14 -0.46
C ILE A 61 -3.57 -0.60 -0.81
N SER A 62 -3.60 -1.28 -1.94
CA SER A 62 -4.77 -2.02 -2.44
C SER A 62 -4.36 -3.47 -2.71
N PRO A 63 -5.22 -4.48 -2.51
CA PRO A 63 -4.98 -5.79 -3.10
C PRO A 63 -4.77 -5.64 -4.61
N TYR A 64 -3.78 -6.34 -5.17
CA TYR A 64 -3.44 -6.20 -6.58
C TYR A 64 -4.63 -6.60 -7.47
N GLY A 65 -5.03 -5.72 -8.38
CA GLY A 65 -6.20 -5.93 -9.25
C GLY A 65 -7.56 -5.62 -8.60
N ASP A 66 -7.60 -5.01 -7.41
CA ASP A 66 -8.83 -4.69 -6.68
C ASP A 66 -9.06 -3.16 -6.53
N GLU A 67 -10.33 -2.76 -6.50
CA GLU A 67 -10.78 -1.36 -6.33
C GLU A 67 -10.93 -0.93 -4.86
N THR A 68 -10.66 -1.83 -3.92
CA THR A 68 -10.62 -1.57 -2.49
C THR A 68 -9.22 -1.18 -2.00
N ALA A 69 -9.14 -0.66 -0.78
CA ALA A 69 -7.91 -0.23 -0.15
C ALA A 69 -7.88 -0.59 1.34
N VAL A 70 -6.66 -0.71 1.86
CA VAL A 70 -6.41 -0.84 3.30
C VAL A 70 -6.84 0.44 4.01
N GLN A 71 -7.72 0.30 4.99
CA GLN A 71 -8.29 1.39 5.77
C GLN A 71 -7.79 1.35 7.21
N TYR A 72 -7.44 2.53 7.70
CA TYR A 72 -7.35 2.84 9.12
C TYR A 72 -8.72 2.73 9.79
N ARG A 73 -8.79 2.05 10.94
CA ARG A 73 -10.04 1.81 11.71
C ARG A 73 -10.00 2.32 13.14
N GLY A 74 -9.01 3.13 13.49
CA GLY A 74 -8.81 3.60 14.87
C GLY A 74 -7.66 2.86 15.57
N PRO A 75 -7.19 3.40 16.71
CA PRO A 75 -6.09 2.83 17.46
C PRO A 75 -6.46 1.45 18.02
N GLY A 76 -5.52 0.51 17.94
CA GLY A 76 -5.67 -0.87 18.39
C GLY A 76 -6.55 -1.74 17.50
N ASN A 77 -7.25 -1.16 16.52
CA ASN A 77 -8.15 -1.90 15.65
C ASN A 77 -7.42 -2.50 14.45
N GLN A 78 -7.88 -3.67 14.02
CA GLN A 78 -7.40 -4.33 12.80
C GLN A 78 -7.61 -3.42 11.58
N LEU A 79 -6.59 -3.40 10.71
CA LEU A 79 -6.70 -2.78 9.39
C LEU A 79 -7.69 -3.57 8.54
N ALA A 80 -8.51 -2.86 7.78
CA ALA A 80 -9.58 -3.50 7.01
C ALA A 80 -9.58 -3.03 5.56
N ILE A 81 -9.93 -3.92 4.65
CA ILE A 81 -10.20 -3.63 3.25
C ILE A 81 -11.59 -3.01 3.11
N ALA A 82 -11.66 -1.87 2.42
CA ALA A 82 -12.93 -1.26 2.02
C ALA A 82 -12.76 -0.40 0.76
N ASN A 83 -13.88 0.03 0.19
CA ASN A 83 -13.89 0.90 -0.99
C ASN A 83 -13.03 2.16 -0.79
N LYS A 84 -12.32 2.54 -1.86
CA LYS A 84 -11.50 3.75 -1.95
C LYS A 84 -12.35 5.03 -1.79
N GLY A 85 -11.67 6.16 -1.59
CA GLY A 85 -12.26 7.49 -1.44
C GLY A 85 -12.54 7.90 0.01
N ARG A 86 -12.05 7.12 0.99
CA ARG A 86 -12.19 7.44 2.42
C ARG A 86 -10.90 8.03 2.98
N PRO A 87 -10.96 8.96 3.95
CA PRO A 87 -9.75 9.55 4.54
C PRO A 87 -8.77 8.54 5.14
N GLY A 88 -9.26 7.40 5.64
CA GLY A 88 -8.46 6.34 6.26
C GLY A 88 -7.64 5.47 5.30
N GLU A 89 -7.71 5.70 3.99
CA GLU A 89 -7.03 4.85 2.99
C GLU A 89 -5.55 5.23 2.75
N LYS A 90 -5.13 6.39 3.28
CA LYS A 90 -3.85 6.99 2.94
C LYS A 90 -2.78 6.60 3.96
N TRP A 91 -1.69 6.03 3.48
CA TRP A 91 -0.56 5.53 4.26
C TRP A 91 0.74 6.17 3.79
N ASP A 92 1.57 6.61 4.72
CA ASP A 92 2.90 7.11 4.42
C ASP A 92 3.85 5.93 4.19
N VAL A 93 4.03 5.59 2.91
CA VAL A 93 4.82 4.45 2.42
C VAL A 93 5.99 4.89 1.53
N GLY A 94 6.23 6.20 1.43
CA GLY A 94 7.16 6.78 0.46
C GLY A 94 6.62 6.74 -0.97
N SER A 95 7.21 7.55 -1.86
CA SER A 95 6.90 7.51 -3.29
C SER A 95 7.62 6.32 -3.93
N ILE A 96 6.98 5.15 -3.96
CA ILE A 96 7.50 3.98 -4.67
C ILE A 96 7.21 4.20 -6.16
N MET A 97 8.23 4.55 -6.93
CA MET A 97 8.09 4.83 -8.37
C MET A 97 8.73 3.78 -9.27
N GLU A 98 9.55 2.88 -8.72
CA GLU A 98 10.34 1.89 -9.46
C GLU A 98 10.50 0.60 -8.65
N PRO A 99 10.85 -0.55 -9.29
CA PRO A 99 11.11 -1.80 -8.59
C PRO A 99 12.31 -1.64 -7.66
N GLN A 100 12.02 -1.38 -6.39
CA GLN A 100 13.00 -1.28 -5.32
C GLN A 100 12.47 -2.07 -4.14
N ILE A 101 13.33 -2.90 -3.56
CA ILE A 101 13.05 -3.53 -2.28
C ILE A 101 13.30 -2.47 -1.21
N PHE A 102 12.27 -2.13 -0.43
CA PHE A 102 12.38 -1.17 0.67
C PHE A 102 12.40 -1.91 1.98
N TYR A 103 13.54 -1.89 2.67
CA TYR A 103 13.73 -2.59 3.93
C TYR A 103 13.41 -1.69 5.13
N ASN A 104 12.85 -2.29 6.18
CA ASN A 104 12.69 -1.65 7.50
C ASN A 104 11.96 -0.31 7.45
N ILE A 105 10.87 -0.25 6.69
CA ILE A 105 10.01 0.92 6.64
C ILE A 105 8.89 0.81 7.68
N THR A 106 8.39 1.96 8.13
CA THR A 106 7.13 2.05 8.88
C THR A 106 6.03 2.47 7.92
N ILE A 107 4.86 1.86 8.02
CA ILE A 107 3.68 2.18 7.21
C ILE A 107 2.69 2.92 8.12
N CYS A 108 2.66 4.25 8.08
CA CYS A 108 1.90 5.06 9.04
C CYS A 108 0.67 5.71 8.42
N SER A 109 -0.43 5.81 9.17
CA SER A 109 -1.64 6.46 8.69
C SER A 109 -1.38 7.93 8.39
N ARG A 110 -1.79 8.43 7.23
CA ARG A 110 -1.73 9.89 6.96
C ARG A 110 -2.84 10.66 7.67
N LEU A 111 -3.93 9.97 8.04
CA LEU A 111 -5.00 10.56 8.84
C LEU A 111 -4.55 10.77 10.29
N VAL A 112 -3.78 9.82 10.84
CA VAL A 112 -3.23 9.85 12.20
C VAL A 112 -1.75 9.44 12.16
N PRO A 113 -0.81 10.38 11.87
CA PRO A 113 0.61 10.06 11.62
C PRO A 113 1.37 9.41 12.78
N SER A 114 0.82 9.47 13.99
CA SER A 114 1.36 8.78 15.16
C SER A 114 1.05 7.29 15.20
N GLU A 115 0.20 6.78 14.32
CA GLU A 115 -0.26 5.38 14.31
C GLU A 115 0.14 4.67 13.02
N CYS A 116 0.79 3.51 13.18
CA CYS A 116 1.36 2.73 12.10
C CYS A 116 0.84 1.31 12.10
N ALA A 117 0.85 0.69 10.94
CA ALA A 117 0.54 -0.72 10.78
C ALA A 117 1.49 -1.57 11.62
N THR A 118 0.93 -2.40 12.48
CA THR A 118 1.62 -3.14 13.51
C THR A 118 1.10 -4.56 13.54
N ALA A 119 1.97 -5.57 13.55
CA ALA A 119 1.58 -6.93 13.87
C ALA A 119 1.14 -7.00 15.34
N SER A 120 -0.12 -7.36 15.62
CA SER A 120 -0.60 -7.52 17.00
C SER A 120 0.16 -8.64 17.71
N GLU A 121 0.39 -9.74 17.00
CA GLU A 121 1.23 -10.86 17.40
C GLU A 121 2.01 -11.39 16.18
N ILE A 122 3.28 -11.76 16.36
CA ILE A 122 4.12 -12.31 15.29
C ILE A 122 3.85 -13.82 15.15
N LYS A 123 2.72 -14.17 14.53
CA LYS A 123 2.30 -15.55 14.25
C LYS A 123 1.40 -15.64 13.02
N GLU A 124 1.25 -16.84 12.46
CA GLU A 124 0.26 -17.12 11.40
C GLU A 124 -1.16 -16.74 11.87
N GLY A 125 -1.88 -15.98 11.05
CA GLY A 125 -3.20 -15.45 11.38
C GLY A 125 -3.20 -14.26 12.34
N GLY A 126 -2.03 -13.80 12.82
CA GLY A 126 -1.92 -12.60 13.65
C GLY A 126 -2.45 -11.37 12.92
N GLU A 127 -3.19 -10.50 13.60
CA GLU A 127 -3.81 -9.34 12.95
C GLU A 127 -2.78 -8.24 12.67
N VAL A 128 -2.99 -7.47 11.59
CA VAL A 128 -2.31 -6.19 11.41
C VAL A 128 -3.24 -5.11 11.92
N ILE A 129 -2.81 -4.37 12.94
CA ILE A 129 -3.58 -3.32 13.61
C ILE A 129 -2.94 -1.94 13.41
N ALA A 130 -3.69 -0.86 13.62
CA ALA A 130 -3.11 0.47 13.75
C ALA A 130 -2.66 0.71 15.20
N TYR A 131 -1.39 1.01 15.44
CA TYR A 131 -0.88 1.22 16.79
C TYR A 131 0.16 2.32 16.84
N TYR A 132 0.32 2.94 18.02
CA TYR A 132 1.22 4.07 18.19
C TYR A 132 2.66 3.73 17.82
N ARG A 133 3.29 4.60 17.01
CA ARG A 133 4.68 4.46 16.54
C ARG A 133 5.70 4.51 17.67
N GLN A 134 5.44 5.35 18.67
CA GLN A 134 6.40 5.63 19.75
C GLN A 134 6.45 4.54 20.81
N THR A 135 5.33 3.84 21.01
CA THR A 135 5.17 2.84 22.07
C THR A 135 5.03 1.41 21.55
N GLY A 136 4.90 1.24 20.23
CA GLY A 136 4.91 -0.08 19.60
C GLY A 136 6.31 -0.71 19.59
N ASP A 137 6.37 -2.03 19.62
CA ASP A 137 7.62 -2.75 19.39
C ASP A 137 8.03 -2.58 17.93
N LEU A 138 9.24 -2.06 17.70
CA LEU A 138 9.82 -1.90 16.37
C LEU A 138 9.79 -3.21 15.56
N LYS A 139 9.96 -4.36 16.22
CA LYS A 139 9.92 -5.67 15.54
C LYS A 139 8.55 -6.01 14.95
N GLN A 140 7.49 -5.37 15.43
CA GLN A 140 6.11 -5.54 14.95
C GLN A 140 5.70 -4.47 13.93
N GLN A 141 6.50 -3.40 13.77
CA GLN A 141 6.15 -2.22 12.96
C GLN A 141 7.09 -1.98 11.77
N LEU A 142 8.16 -2.77 11.65
CA LEU A 142 9.09 -2.70 10.53
C LEU A 142 8.71 -3.68 9.43
N TRP A 143 8.49 -3.14 8.24
CA TRP A 143 8.05 -3.87 7.07
C TRP A 143 9.12 -3.80 5.97
N THR A 144 9.18 -4.85 5.17
CA THR A 144 9.92 -4.93 3.92
C THR A 144 8.93 -4.99 2.77
N LEU A 145 9.08 -4.11 1.79
CA LEU A 145 8.34 -4.16 0.53
C LEU A 145 9.21 -4.86 -0.50
N GLU A 146 8.77 -6.00 -1.04
CA GLU A 146 9.52 -6.85 -1.98
C GLU A 146 8.68 -7.43 -3.10
#